data_AF-A0A7V2PL39-F1
#
_entry.id   AF-A0A7V2PL39-F1
#
_cell.length_a   1.000
_cell.length_b   1.000
_cell.length_c   1.000
_cell.angle_alpha   90.00
_cell.angle_beta   90.00
_cell.angle_gamma   90.00
#
_symmetry.space_group_name_H-M   'P 1'
#
loop_
_entity.id
_entity.type
_entity.pdbx_description
1 polymer ?
#
loop_
_entity_poly.entity_id
_entity_poly.type
_entity_poly.pdbx_seq_one_letter_code
_entity_poly.pdbx_strand_id
1 'polypeptide(L)'
;MAYLALFIALGIFLAIAGWQLAVWLVETRDKNSKYRAATACAKKSGKQLLIAGGPWGVTKTRRRLNKPAHGSGDVCLDIDRRALGDHPRGVVASVTHIPFSDKCFGAAFASHLLEHLPTVADGKQALEELNRVAEAVFIVSPSRQSFSGWLTRGHHLWVWQKGSLTYFKQRGKARGKDFLAVDSSAKG
;
A
#
# COMPACT_ATOMS: atom_id res chain seq x y z
N MET A 1 -37.77 27.38 9.36
CA MET A 1 -36.35 27.57 8.97
C MET A 1 -35.41 26.53 9.59
N ALA A 2 -35.48 26.24 10.89
CA ALA A 2 -34.57 25.27 11.55
C ALA A 2 -34.61 23.84 10.96
N TYR A 3 -35.81 23.32 10.64
CA TYR A 3 -35.94 21.97 10.05
C TYR A 3 -35.34 21.86 8.65
N LEU A 4 -35.47 22.89 7.82
CA LEU A 4 -34.88 22.91 6.48
C LEU A 4 -33.34 22.85 6.55
N ALA A 5 -32.73 23.59 7.47
CA ALA A 5 -31.29 23.53 7.69
C ALA A 5 -30.82 22.14 8.15
N LEU A 6 -31.58 21.49 9.03
CA LEU A 6 -31.29 20.12 9.48
C LEU A 6 -31.37 19.11 8.33
N PHE A 7 -32.41 19.18 7.49
CA PHE A 7 -32.55 18.29 6.32
C PHE A 7 -31.41 18.48 5.32
N ILE A 8 -30.99 19.72 5.06
CA ILE A 8 -29.84 20.02 4.20
C ILE A 8 -28.55 19.43 4.79
N ALA A 9 -28.31 19.64 6.08
CA ALA A 9 -27.13 19.11 6.76
C ALA A 9 -27.08 17.57 6.72
N LEU A 10 -28.23 16.92 6.95
CA LEU A 10 -28.35 15.47 6.86
C LEU A 10 -28.10 14.96 5.43
N GLY A 11 -28.66 15.63 4.42
CA GLY A 11 -28.43 15.29 3.02
C GLY A 11 -26.95 15.35 2.62
N ILE A 12 -26.24 16.42 3.05
CA ILE A 12 -24.80 16.55 2.83
C ILE A 12 -24.04 15.42 3.53
N PHE A 13 -24.37 15.11 4.78
CA PHE A 13 -23.71 14.05 5.53
C PHE A 13 -23.86 12.68 4.84
N LEU A 14 -25.08 12.35 4.40
CA LEU A 14 -25.36 11.10 3.70
C LEU A 14 -24.63 11.03 2.36
N ALA A 15 -24.54 12.14 1.62
CA ALA A 15 -23.79 12.21 0.37
C ALA A 15 -22.29 11.96 0.59
N ILE A 16 -21.69 12.58 1.61
CA ILE A 16 -20.28 12.38 1.98
C ILE A 16 -20.04 10.93 2.42
N ALA A 17 -20.92 10.38 3.26
CA ALA A 17 -20.81 9.00 3.73
C ALA A 17 -20.91 7.98 2.57
N GLY A 18 -21.89 8.17 1.68
CA GLY A 18 -22.05 7.36 0.47
C GLY A 18 -20.83 7.43 -0.46
N TRP A 19 -20.27 8.63 -0.65
CA TRP A 19 -19.05 8.82 -1.43
C TRP A 19 -17.83 8.11 -0.81
N GLN A 20 -17.61 8.25 0.50
CA GLN A 20 -16.49 7.58 1.18
C GLN A 20 -16.64 6.05 1.15
N LEU A 21 -17.87 5.52 1.23
CA LEU A 21 -18.12 4.10 1.05
C LEU A 21 -17.74 3.64 -0.37
N ALA A 22 -18.10 4.41 -1.40
CA ALA A 22 -17.72 4.10 -2.78
C ALA A 22 -16.20 4.10 -2.98
N VAL A 23 -15.49 5.10 -2.45
CA VAL A 23 -14.02 5.17 -2.47
C VAL A 23 -13.41 3.93 -1.81
N TRP A 24 -13.89 3.56 -0.62
CA TRP A 24 -13.40 2.38 0.11
C TRP A 24 -13.65 1.06 -0.64
N LEU A 25 -14.80 0.91 -1.30
CA LEU A 25 -15.10 -0.25 -2.13
C LEU A 25 -14.18 -0.36 -3.34
N VAL A 26 -13.90 0.77 -4.00
CA VAL A 26 -12.96 0.83 -5.14
C VAL A 26 -11.54 0.47 -4.69
N GLU A 27 -11.05 1.06 -3.59
CA GLU A 27 -9.74 0.71 -3.01
C GLU A 27 -9.65 -0.77 -2.64
N THR A 28 -10.69 -1.32 -2.03
CA THR A 28 -10.73 -2.73 -1.65
C THR A 28 -10.70 -3.64 -2.88
N ARG A 29 -11.43 -3.28 -3.95
CA ARG A 29 -11.42 -4.01 -5.21
C ARG A 29 -10.06 -3.95 -5.90
N ASP A 30 -9.45 -2.77 -5.98
CA ASP A 30 -8.11 -2.58 -6.55
C ASP A 30 -7.07 -3.42 -5.81
N LYS A 31 -7.05 -3.32 -4.47
CA LYS A 31 -6.16 -4.11 -3.62
C LYS A 31 -6.30 -5.61 -3.87
N ASN A 32 -7.54 -6.11 -3.87
CA ASN A 32 -7.79 -7.54 -4.08
C ASN A 32 -7.43 -7.97 -5.51
N SER A 33 -7.64 -7.11 -6.50
CA SER A 33 -7.26 -7.37 -7.89
C SER A 33 -5.74 -7.50 -8.02
N LYS A 34 -4.98 -6.53 -7.50
CA LYS A 34 -3.52 -6.52 -7.53
C LYS A 34 -2.90 -7.65 -6.72
N TYR A 35 -3.46 -7.99 -5.56
CA TYR A 35 -3.01 -9.14 -4.78
C TYR A 35 -3.18 -10.46 -5.56
N ARG A 36 -4.33 -10.65 -6.22
CA ARG A 36 -4.56 -11.82 -7.08
C ARG A 36 -3.61 -11.84 -8.29
N ALA A 37 -3.37 -10.70 -8.92
CA ALA A 37 -2.43 -10.57 -10.03
C ALA A 37 -1.00 -10.92 -9.61
N ALA A 38 -0.54 -10.41 -8.45
CA ALA A 38 0.75 -10.75 -7.87
C ALA A 38 0.88 -12.25 -7.59
N THR A 39 -0.15 -12.83 -6.98
CA THR A 39 -0.21 -14.28 -6.71
C THR A 39 -0.13 -15.09 -8.00
N ALA A 40 -0.90 -14.71 -9.02
CA ALA A 40 -0.89 -15.39 -10.32
C ALA A 40 0.45 -15.25 -11.04
N CYS A 41 1.09 -14.07 -10.96
CA CYS A 41 2.41 -13.82 -11.54
C CYS A 41 3.49 -14.69 -10.89
N ALA A 42 3.53 -14.72 -9.56
CA ALA A 42 4.45 -15.57 -8.80
C ALA A 42 4.29 -17.05 -9.20
N LYS A 43 3.05 -17.56 -9.18
CA LYS A 43 2.73 -18.92 -9.63
C LYS A 43 3.16 -19.20 -11.07
N LYS A 44 2.88 -18.29 -11.99
CA LYS A 44 3.26 -18.43 -13.41
C LYS A 44 4.77 -18.53 -13.61
N SER A 45 5.55 -17.76 -12.84
CA SER A 45 7.02 -17.80 -12.86
C SER A 45 7.63 -19.00 -12.13
N GLY A 46 6.83 -19.79 -11.40
CA GLY A 46 7.33 -20.87 -10.54
C GLY A 46 8.11 -20.38 -9.31
N LYS A 47 8.01 -19.09 -8.96
CA LYS A 47 8.72 -18.46 -7.84
C LYS A 47 7.75 -18.01 -6.74
N GLN A 48 8.30 -17.70 -5.58
CA GLN A 48 7.55 -17.26 -4.40
C GLN A 48 7.00 -15.84 -4.56
N LEU A 49 5.89 -15.54 -3.87
CA LEU A 49 5.33 -14.20 -3.68
C LEU A 49 5.89 -13.56 -2.40
N LEU A 50 6.52 -12.40 -2.55
CA LEU A 50 6.91 -11.53 -1.44
C LEU A 50 5.79 -10.55 -1.10
N ILE A 51 5.41 -10.48 0.17
CA ILE A 51 4.57 -9.43 0.73
C ILE A 51 5.45 -8.44 1.49
N ALA A 52 5.54 -7.20 1.01
CA ALA A 52 6.22 -6.11 1.69
C ALA A 52 5.19 -5.25 2.44
N GLY A 53 5.38 -5.09 3.75
CA GLY A 53 4.40 -4.53 4.66
C GLY A 53 3.48 -5.63 5.18
N GLY A 54 3.69 -6.04 6.43
CA GLY A 54 3.07 -7.20 7.03
C GLY A 54 1.53 -7.14 7.00
N PRO A 55 0.84 -8.28 6.77
CA PRO A 55 -0.60 -8.31 6.52
C PRO A 55 -1.44 -7.83 7.71
N TRP A 56 -0.87 -7.77 8.91
CA TRP A 56 -1.58 -7.33 10.12
C TRP A 56 -1.49 -5.83 10.37
N GLY A 57 -0.48 -5.16 9.80
CA GLY A 57 -0.14 -3.77 10.10
C GLY A 57 -0.02 -3.47 11.61
N VAL A 58 0.02 -2.18 11.96
CA VAL A 58 0.16 -1.71 13.35
C VAL A 58 -1.16 -1.39 14.05
N THR A 59 -2.29 -1.39 13.32
CA THR A 59 -3.60 -1.03 13.89
C THR A 59 -4.19 -2.13 14.78
N LYS A 60 -4.41 -1.81 16.07
CA LYS A 60 -4.98 -2.71 17.09
C LYS A 60 -6.33 -3.31 16.73
N THR A 61 -7.16 -2.60 15.95
CA THR A 61 -8.50 -3.03 15.55
C THR A 61 -8.49 -4.30 14.69
N ARG A 62 -7.55 -4.45 13.75
CA ARG A 62 -7.45 -5.64 12.88
C ARG A 62 -7.07 -6.89 13.66
N ARG A 63 -6.18 -6.73 14.65
CA ARG A 63 -5.80 -7.80 15.57
C ARG A 63 -6.97 -8.23 16.44
N ARG A 64 -7.74 -7.27 16.97
CA ARG A 64 -8.95 -7.58 17.75
C ARG A 64 -10.00 -8.35 16.94
N LEU A 65 -10.12 -8.06 15.64
CA LEU A 65 -11.04 -8.74 14.73
C LEU A 65 -10.44 -9.99 14.06
N ASN A 66 -9.19 -10.36 14.41
CA ASN A 66 -8.43 -11.46 13.81
C ASN A 66 -8.50 -11.50 12.27
N LYS A 67 -8.43 -10.32 11.62
CA LYS A 67 -8.64 -10.19 10.18
C LYS A 67 -7.46 -9.46 9.51
N PRO A 68 -6.64 -10.14 8.69
CA PRO A 68 -5.53 -9.50 8.00
C PRO A 68 -6.03 -8.56 6.88
N ALA A 69 -5.18 -7.61 6.48
CA ALA A 69 -5.48 -6.62 5.46
C ALA A 69 -5.46 -7.21 4.03
N HIS A 70 -4.65 -8.24 3.81
CA HIS A 70 -4.52 -9.02 2.58
C HIS A 70 -3.97 -10.42 2.96
N GLY A 71 -3.82 -11.32 1.99
CA GLY A 71 -3.17 -12.60 2.25
C GLY A 71 -1.68 -12.42 2.59
N SER A 72 -1.09 -13.44 3.21
CA SER A 72 0.26 -13.36 3.77
C SER A 72 1.39 -13.67 2.77
N GLY A 73 1.04 -14.14 1.57
CA GLY A 73 2.00 -14.63 0.57
C GLY A 73 2.82 -15.82 1.05
N ASP A 74 3.94 -16.08 0.38
CA ASP A 74 4.88 -17.15 0.74
C ASP A 74 5.96 -16.65 1.71
N VAL A 75 6.39 -15.40 1.52
CA VAL A 75 7.35 -14.69 2.37
C VAL A 75 6.78 -13.32 2.69
N CYS A 76 6.96 -12.88 3.94
CA CYS A 76 6.48 -11.59 4.39
C CYS A 76 7.62 -10.79 5.03
N LEU A 77 7.71 -9.51 4.68
CA LEU A 77 8.75 -8.59 5.16
C LEU A 77 8.12 -7.34 5.77
N ASP A 78 8.55 -6.99 6.97
CA ASP A 78 8.17 -5.75 7.66
C ASP A 78 9.26 -5.34 8.66
N ILE A 79 9.37 -4.04 8.96
CA ILE A 79 10.30 -3.55 9.98
C ILE A 79 9.79 -3.84 11.41
N ASP A 80 8.47 -3.94 11.60
CA ASP A 80 7.85 -4.31 12.86
C ASP A 80 7.49 -5.80 12.87
N ARG A 81 8.20 -6.58 13.70
CA ARG A 81 7.92 -8.00 13.89
C ARG A 81 6.45 -8.29 14.21
N ARG A 82 5.75 -7.38 14.88
CA ARG A 82 4.34 -7.57 15.20
C ARG A 82 3.50 -7.62 13.93
N ALA A 83 3.81 -6.83 12.90
CA ALA A 83 3.06 -6.77 11.64
C ALA A 83 3.09 -8.10 10.86
N LEU A 84 4.10 -8.95 11.12
CA LEU A 84 4.23 -10.29 10.55
C LEU A 84 3.31 -11.32 11.24
N GLY A 85 2.97 -11.12 12.51
CA GLY A 85 2.27 -12.13 13.31
C GLY A 85 3.09 -13.43 13.41
N ASP A 86 2.42 -14.57 13.31
CA ASP A 86 3.05 -15.91 13.35
C ASP A 86 3.43 -16.43 11.95
N HIS A 87 3.74 -15.53 11.00
CA HIS A 87 4.09 -15.94 9.64
C HIS A 87 5.35 -16.83 9.65
N PRO A 88 5.29 -18.07 9.12
CA PRO A 88 6.39 -19.04 9.24
C PRO A 88 7.66 -18.59 8.49
N ARG A 89 7.50 -17.70 7.50
CA ARG A 89 8.59 -17.08 6.73
C ARG A 89 8.55 -15.56 6.83
N GLY A 90 8.31 -15.05 8.04
CA GLY A 90 8.37 -13.62 8.35
C GLY A 90 9.82 -13.15 8.49
N VAL A 91 10.20 -12.09 7.79
CA VAL A 91 11.52 -11.48 7.84
C VAL A 91 11.40 -10.05 8.36
N VAL A 92 12.14 -9.75 9.42
CA VAL A 92 12.20 -8.40 9.99
C VAL A 92 13.27 -7.61 9.25
N ALA A 93 12.86 -6.73 8.36
CA ALA A 93 13.76 -5.90 7.56
C ALA A 93 13.07 -4.65 7.01
N SER A 94 13.88 -3.65 6.63
CA SER A 94 13.36 -2.48 5.91
C SER A 94 13.12 -2.81 4.45
N VAL A 95 12.04 -2.28 3.87
CA VAL A 95 11.79 -2.37 2.43
C VAL A 95 12.82 -1.58 1.60
N THR A 96 13.58 -0.66 2.23
CA THR A 96 14.69 0.05 1.58
C THR A 96 15.99 -0.77 1.51
N HIS A 97 16.06 -1.91 2.21
CA HIS A 97 17.23 -2.79 2.25
C HIS A 97 16.74 -4.24 2.41
N ILE A 98 16.28 -4.83 1.31
CA ILE A 98 15.64 -6.14 1.31
C ILE A 98 16.73 -7.23 1.31
N PRO A 99 16.77 -8.13 2.33
CA PRO A 99 17.87 -9.09 2.52
C PRO A 99 17.69 -10.34 1.65
N PHE A 100 17.34 -10.16 0.38
CA PHE A 100 17.16 -11.23 -0.59
C PHE A 100 17.96 -10.94 -1.86
N SER A 101 18.33 -12.00 -2.56
CA SER A 101 19.06 -11.90 -3.83
C SER A 101 18.17 -11.35 -4.93
N ASP A 102 18.80 -10.88 -6.01
CA ASP A 102 18.11 -10.35 -7.17
C ASP A 102 17.17 -11.39 -7.79
N LYS A 103 15.96 -10.95 -8.15
CA LYS A 103 14.93 -11.71 -8.87
C LYS A 103 14.61 -13.09 -8.27
N CYS A 104 14.79 -13.30 -6.97
CA CYS A 104 14.43 -14.55 -6.30
C CYS A 104 12.91 -14.72 -6.14
N PHE A 105 12.14 -13.63 -6.22
CA PHE A 105 10.68 -13.66 -6.20
C PHE A 105 10.08 -13.49 -7.59
N GLY A 106 8.96 -14.17 -7.81
CA GLY A 106 8.19 -14.03 -9.05
C GLY A 106 7.33 -12.77 -9.04
N ALA A 107 6.90 -12.35 -7.85
CA ALA A 107 6.27 -11.06 -7.66
C ALA A 107 6.50 -10.54 -6.25
N ALA A 108 6.45 -9.22 -6.10
CA ALA A 108 6.30 -8.53 -4.82
C ALA A 108 4.98 -7.76 -4.79
N PHE A 109 4.31 -7.78 -3.64
CA PHE A 109 3.10 -7.01 -3.39
C PHE A 109 3.32 -6.08 -2.19
N ALA A 110 3.08 -4.80 -2.39
CA ALA A 110 3.18 -3.77 -1.35
C ALA A 110 1.85 -3.02 -1.26
N SER A 111 1.14 -3.19 -0.14
CA SER A 111 -0.14 -2.53 0.07
C SER A 111 -0.07 -1.58 1.24
N HIS A 112 -0.34 -0.31 0.97
CA HIS A 112 -0.32 0.75 1.95
C HIS A 112 0.99 0.81 2.76
N LEU A 113 2.12 0.67 2.07
CA LEU A 113 3.46 0.66 2.65
C LEU A 113 4.24 1.94 2.29
N LEU A 114 4.33 2.24 1.01
CA LEU A 114 5.26 3.26 0.49
C LEU A 114 4.92 4.68 0.98
N GLU A 115 3.66 4.96 1.26
CA GLU A 115 3.21 6.23 1.84
C GLU A 115 3.75 6.49 3.25
N HIS A 116 4.19 5.45 3.94
CA HIS A 116 4.77 5.54 5.29
C HIS A 116 6.28 5.82 5.28
N LEU A 117 6.93 5.82 4.12
CA LEU A 117 8.35 6.10 4.02
C LEU A 117 8.62 7.60 4.24
N PRO A 118 9.66 7.98 5.00
CA PRO A 118 9.78 9.34 5.48
C PRO A 118 10.05 10.36 4.36
N THR A 119 10.80 9.96 3.32
CA THR A 119 11.18 10.83 2.20
C THR A 119 10.89 10.20 0.83
N VAL A 120 10.81 11.06 -0.20
CA VAL A 120 10.73 10.60 -1.61
C VAL A 120 11.93 9.73 -1.99
N ALA A 121 13.13 10.03 -1.45
CA ALA A 121 14.32 9.22 -1.68
C ALA A 121 14.16 7.80 -1.11
N ASP A 122 13.61 7.66 0.09
CA ASP A 122 13.30 6.34 0.68
C ASP A 122 12.23 5.61 -0.15
N GLY A 123 11.21 6.33 -0.61
CA GLY A 123 10.19 5.78 -1.51
C GLY A 123 10.78 5.21 -2.81
N LYS A 124 11.72 5.94 -3.40
CA LYS A 124 12.46 5.50 -4.59
C LYS A 124 13.30 4.27 -4.29
N GLN A 125 14.11 4.31 -3.23
CA GLN A 125 14.97 3.19 -2.84
C GLN A 125 14.16 1.93 -2.55
N ALA A 126 13.03 2.04 -1.85
CA ALA A 126 12.13 0.92 -1.61
C ALA A 126 11.58 0.33 -2.91
N LEU A 127 11.22 1.17 -3.88
CA LEU A 127 10.76 0.70 -5.17
C LEU A 127 11.88 0.03 -5.98
N GLU A 128 13.09 0.58 -5.96
CA GLU A 128 14.28 -0.02 -6.59
C GLU A 128 14.57 -1.39 -5.99
N GLU A 129 14.53 -1.52 -4.66
CA GLU A 129 14.72 -2.80 -3.97
C GLU A 129 13.63 -3.83 -4.30
N LEU A 130 12.35 -3.42 -4.32
CA LEU A 130 11.25 -4.29 -4.72
C LEU A 130 11.42 -4.78 -6.16
N ASN A 131 11.83 -3.89 -7.08
CA ASN A 131 12.14 -4.27 -8.45
C ASN A 131 13.41 -5.12 -8.54
N ARG A 132 14.39 -4.95 -7.66
CA ARG A 132 15.61 -5.76 -7.66
C ARG A 132 15.29 -7.21 -7.31
N VAL A 133 14.54 -7.44 -6.24
CA VAL A 133 14.28 -8.79 -5.70
C VAL A 133 13.16 -9.55 -6.42
N ALA A 134 12.27 -8.86 -7.14
CA ALA A 134 11.11 -9.47 -7.80
C ALA A 134 11.06 -9.25 -9.31
N GLU A 135 10.49 -10.20 -10.05
CA GLU A 135 10.24 -10.05 -11.48
C GLU A 135 9.13 -9.03 -11.79
N ALA A 136 8.11 -8.95 -10.94
CA ALA A 136 7.02 -7.99 -11.05
C ALA A 136 6.65 -7.39 -9.69
N VAL A 137 6.25 -6.11 -9.67
CA VAL A 137 5.89 -5.40 -8.44
C VAL A 137 4.47 -4.85 -8.54
N PHE A 138 3.65 -5.13 -7.55
CA PHE A 138 2.26 -4.69 -7.47
C PHE A 138 2.07 -3.78 -6.25
N ILE A 139 1.71 -2.52 -6.50
CA ILE A 139 1.62 -1.48 -5.46
C ILE A 139 0.17 -1.05 -5.30
N VAL A 140 -0.27 -0.98 -4.05
CA VAL A 140 -1.55 -0.40 -3.67
C VAL A 140 -1.26 0.77 -2.76
N SER A 141 -1.80 1.93 -3.10
CA SER A 141 -1.66 3.17 -2.34
C SER A 141 -3.05 3.72 -2.00
N PRO A 142 -3.19 4.47 -0.90
CA PRO A 142 -4.46 5.05 -0.52
C PRO A 142 -4.89 6.08 -1.55
N SER A 143 -6.18 6.06 -1.91
CA SER A 143 -6.79 7.05 -2.77
C SER A 143 -6.66 8.42 -2.14
N ARG A 144 -6.34 9.41 -2.97
CA ARG A 144 -6.36 10.82 -2.57
C ARG A 144 -7.77 11.32 -2.25
N GLN A 145 -8.80 10.54 -2.54
CA GLN A 145 -10.19 10.83 -2.18
C GLN A 145 -10.61 10.20 -0.84
N SER A 146 -9.80 9.29 -0.28
CA SER A 146 -10.07 8.64 1.00
C SER A 146 -9.72 9.59 2.13
N PHE A 147 -10.69 9.95 2.98
CA PHE A 147 -10.40 10.77 4.16
C PHE A 147 -9.39 10.12 5.08
N SER A 148 -9.41 8.78 5.18
CA SER A 148 -8.42 8.05 5.98
C SER A 148 -6.99 8.27 5.47
N GLY A 149 -6.81 8.35 4.14
CA GLY A 149 -5.53 8.67 3.51
C GLY A 149 -4.97 10.04 3.91
N TRP A 150 -5.85 11.01 4.19
CA TRP A 150 -5.49 12.33 4.70
C TRP A 150 -5.36 12.37 6.23
N LEU A 151 -6.10 11.57 6.99
CA LEU A 151 -6.08 11.68 8.45
C LEU A 151 -4.99 10.82 9.11
N THR A 152 -4.45 9.82 8.40
CA THR A 152 -3.33 9.02 8.91
C THR A 152 -2.08 9.88 9.07
N ARG A 153 -1.66 10.08 10.32
CA ARG A 153 -0.47 10.88 10.69
C ARG A 153 0.85 10.28 10.19
N GLY A 154 0.89 8.96 10.02
CA GLY A 154 2.08 8.26 9.52
C GLY A 154 2.24 8.27 8.01
N HIS A 155 1.35 8.92 7.24
CA HIS A 155 1.54 9.08 5.80
C HIS A 155 2.42 10.31 5.54
N HIS A 156 3.62 10.06 5.05
CA HIS A 156 4.61 11.08 4.70
C HIS A 156 4.66 11.35 3.19
N LEU A 157 4.23 10.38 2.37
CA LEU A 157 4.23 10.51 0.90
C LEU A 157 2.82 10.34 0.32
N TRP A 158 2.59 11.01 -0.81
CA TRP A 158 1.58 10.63 -1.78
C TRP A 158 2.19 9.73 -2.83
N VAL A 159 1.59 8.56 -3.04
CA VAL A 159 2.03 7.57 -4.02
C VAL A 159 0.87 7.27 -4.96
N TRP A 160 1.14 7.27 -6.27
CA TRP A 160 0.16 6.89 -7.28
C TRP A 160 0.85 6.32 -8.52
N GLN A 161 0.08 5.61 -9.34
CA GLN A 161 0.58 4.98 -10.56
C GLN A 161 -0.12 5.56 -11.79
N LYS A 162 0.61 5.71 -12.91
CA LYS A 162 0.05 6.01 -14.23
C LYS A 162 0.82 5.20 -15.28
N GLY A 163 0.18 4.20 -15.86
CA GLY A 163 0.87 3.22 -16.69
C GLY A 163 1.92 2.45 -15.88
N SER A 164 3.13 2.32 -16.42
CA SER A 164 4.26 1.69 -15.72
C SER A 164 4.94 2.63 -14.71
N LEU A 165 4.59 3.91 -14.66
CA LEU A 165 5.27 4.85 -13.77
C LEU A 165 4.62 4.89 -12.39
N THR A 166 5.44 4.78 -11.35
CA THR A 166 5.07 5.07 -9.96
C THR A 166 5.61 6.43 -9.57
N TYR A 167 4.73 7.27 -9.03
CA TYR A 167 5.04 8.64 -8.65
C TYR A 167 5.05 8.81 -7.15
N PHE A 168 6.00 9.60 -6.68
CA PHE A 168 6.12 10.00 -5.28
C PHE A 168 6.02 11.51 -5.16
N LYS A 169 5.37 11.97 -4.09
CA LYS A 169 5.35 13.37 -3.70
C LYS A 169 5.35 13.48 -2.19
N GLN A 170 6.24 14.31 -1.64
CA GLN A 170 6.24 14.58 -0.20
C GLN A 170 4.92 15.23 0.24
N ARG A 171 4.37 14.75 1.36
CA ARG A 171 3.18 15.31 2.00
C ARG A 171 3.56 16.43 2.96
N GLY A 172 2.78 17.52 2.97
CA GLY A 172 3.02 18.69 3.81
C GLY A 172 3.92 19.75 3.15
N LYS A 173 4.37 20.75 3.93
CA LYS A 173 5.31 21.78 3.47
C LYS A 173 6.73 21.22 3.44
N ALA A 174 7.09 20.51 2.38
CA ALA A 174 8.50 20.24 2.08
C ALA A 174 9.09 21.45 1.35
N ARG A 175 10.27 21.91 1.80
CA ARG A 175 11.10 22.86 1.06
C ARG A 175 11.59 22.12 -0.18
N GLY A 176 10.96 22.34 -1.32
CA GLY A 176 11.24 21.61 -2.57
C GLY A 176 10.07 20.69 -2.93
N LYS A 177 9.49 20.91 -4.12
CA LYS A 177 8.49 20.03 -4.71
C LYS A 177 9.21 18.83 -5.30
N ASP A 178 9.68 17.91 -4.47
CA ASP A 178 10.34 16.72 -4.96
C ASP A 178 9.27 15.78 -5.50
N PHE A 179 9.17 15.79 -6.82
CA PHE A 179 8.31 14.94 -7.62
C PHE A 179 9.24 14.03 -8.41
N LEU A 180 9.04 12.73 -8.26
CA LEU A 180 9.83 11.76 -8.99
C LEU A 180 8.91 10.70 -9.57
N ALA A 181 9.09 10.44 -10.86
CA ALA A 181 8.52 9.31 -11.55
C ALA A 181 9.60 8.23 -11.64
N VAL A 182 9.28 7.03 -11.20
CA VAL A 182 10.14 5.86 -11.31
C VAL A 182 9.42 4.85 -12.17
N ASP A 183 10.10 4.31 -13.17
CA ASP A 183 9.53 3.22 -13.95
C ASP A 183 9.45 1.98 -13.05
N SER A 184 8.23 1.68 -12.63
CA SER A 184 7.95 0.37 -12.10
C SER A 184 7.75 -0.50 -13.32
N SER A 185 8.62 -1.50 -13.54
CA SER A 185 8.38 -2.54 -14.56
C SER A 185 7.12 -3.39 -14.29
N ALA A 186 6.24 -2.91 -13.42
CA ALA A 186 4.90 -3.34 -13.09
C ALA A 186 4.03 -3.41 -14.35
N LYS A 187 3.77 -4.64 -14.77
CA LYS A 187 2.62 -4.96 -15.61
C LYS A 187 1.39 -4.92 -14.70
N GLY A 188 0.73 -3.76 -14.66
CA GLY A 188 -0.60 -3.57 -14.08
C GLY A 188 -1.68 -3.90 -15.10
#